data_AF-A0A2E8M0G6-F1
#
_entry.id   AF-A0A2E8M0G6-F1
#
_cell.length_a   1.000
_cell.length_b   1.000
_cell.length_c   1.000
_cell.angle_alpha   90.00
_cell.angle_beta   90.00
_cell.angle_gamma   90.00
#
_symmetry.space_group_name_H-M   'P 1'
#
loop_
_entity.id
_entity.type
_entity.pdbx_description
1 polymer ?
#
loop_
_entity_poly.entity_id
_entity_poly.type
_entity_poly.pdbx_seq_one_letter_code
_entity_poly.pdbx_strand_id
1 'polypeptide(L)'
;MGASSSILKCPKGYDKDKFKEICSLFDKLDQDSNMGVSSGEMTQIAALHVKNCQTRLQARVHAMTHNKTRALEDLARQHLHEQNTLKSEQAAEMQGVAAQCDHEIKHVQHTLDTYASLDDAGKSDTFMRVVGKGSHIDFWTFFEYMKTRTDDIKNITL
;
A
#
# COMPACT_ATOMS: atom_id res chain seq x y z
N MET A 1 -57.98 19.70 -56.18
CA MET A 1 -56.63 19.41 -56.71
C MET A 1 -55.74 20.59 -56.38
N GLY A 2 -54.63 20.41 -55.68
CA GLY A 2 -53.75 21.52 -55.31
C GLY A 2 -52.43 21.05 -54.68
N ALA A 3 -51.36 21.27 -55.43
CA ALA A 3 -49.95 21.40 -55.07
C ALA A 3 -49.25 20.27 -54.27
N SER A 4 -48.50 19.49 -55.03
CA SER A 4 -47.42 18.59 -54.66
C SER A 4 -46.15 19.31 -54.18
N SER A 5 -45.67 18.99 -52.97
CA SER A 5 -44.30 19.27 -52.52
C SER A 5 -43.84 18.29 -51.42
N SER A 6 -43.61 17.02 -51.77
CA SER A 6 -42.85 16.08 -50.92
C SER A 6 -41.75 15.42 -51.75
N ILE A 7 -40.65 16.18 -51.95
CA ILE A 7 -39.49 15.76 -52.76
C ILE A 7 -38.41 15.05 -51.90
N LEU A 8 -38.50 15.11 -50.57
CA LEU A 8 -37.54 14.47 -49.67
C LEU A 8 -37.80 12.96 -49.55
N LYS A 9 -37.09 12.17 -50.36
CA LYS A 9 -37.09 10.70 -50.27
C LYS A 9 -36.15 10.24 -49.15
N CYS A 10 -36.65 9.35 -48.29
CA CYS A 10 -35.83 8.71 -47.25
C CYS A 10 -34.62 8.02 -47.88
N PRO A 11 -33.39 8.29 -47.42
CA PRO A 11 -32.18 7.61 -47.90
C PRO A 11 -32.25 6.10 -47.72
N LYS A 12 -31.66 5.34 -48.65
CA LYS A 12 -31.59 3.87 -48.57
C LYS A 12 -30.79 3.45 -47.33
N GLY A 13 -31.37 2.61 -46.49
CA GLY A 13 -30.75 2.11 -45.26
C GLY A 13 -30.90 3.00 -44.03
N TYR A 14 -31.57 4.16 -44.15
CA TYR A 14 -31.87 5.03 -43.01
C TYR A 14 -33.22 4.67 -42.38
N ASP A 15 -33.33 4.89 -41.08
CA ASP A 15 -34.52 4.62 -40.28
C ASP A 15 -35.65 5.57 -40.71
N LYS A 16 -36.75 4.98 -41.21
CA LYS A 16 -37.88 5.73 -41.78
C LYS A 16 -38.62 6.57 -40.73
N ASP A 17 -38.67 6.12 -39.49
CA ASP A 17 -39.38 6.82 -38.42
C ASP A 17 -38.57 8.05 -37.98
N LYS A 18 -37.26 7.88 -37.83
CA LYS A 18 -36.34 9.01 -37.56
C LYS A 18 -36.32 10.02 -38.71
N PHE A 19 -36.38 9.53 -39.96
CA PHE A 19 -36.45 10.41 -41.13
C PHE A 19 -37.72 11.26 -41.12
N LYS A 20 -38.86 10.64 -40.80
CA LYS A 20 -40.15 11.33 -40.71
C LYS A 20 -40.16 12.39 -39.60
N GLU A 21 -39.52 12.11 -38.46
CA GLU A 21 -39.36 13.09 -37.39
C GLU A 21 -38.49 14.28 -37.82
N ILE A 22 -37.39 14.03 -38.53
CA ILE A 22 -36.51 15.09 -39.07
C ILE A 22 -37.25 15.95 -40.09
N CYS A 23 -37.99 15.36 -41.03
CA CYS A 23 -38.81 16.11 -41.98
C CYS A 23 -39.88 16.94 -41.26
N SER A 24 -40.56 16.35 -40.27
CA SER A 24 -41.58 17.06 -39.48
C SER A 24 -41.02 18.22 -38.65
N LEU A 25 -39.75 18.12 -38.23
CA LEU A 25 -39.04 19.19 -37.54
C LEU A 25 -38.62 20.29 -38.52
N PHE A 26 -38.12 19.92 -39.70
CA PHE A 26 -37.74 20.85 -40.76
C PHE A 26 -38.94 21.69 -41.24
N ASP A 27 -40.08 21.04 -41.52
CA ASP A 27 -41.32 21.71 -41.94
C ASP A 27 -41.86 22.69 -40.89
N LYS A 28 -41.54 22.49 -39.60
CA LYS A 28 -41.93 23.41 -38.51
C LYS A 28 -40.99 24.61 -38.38
N LEU A 29 -39.78 24.51 -38.90
CA LEU A 29 -38.74 25.54 -38.81
C LEU A 29 -38.68 26.40 -40.07
N ASP A 30 -39.02 25.84 -41.23
CA ASP A 30 -39.17 26.56 -42.51
C ASP A 30 -40.50 27.33 -42.53
N GLN A 31 -40.53 28.50 -41.87
CA GLN A 31 -41.77 29.28 -41.69
C GLN A 31 -42.12 30.08 -42.94
N ASP A 32 -41.14 30.40 -43.79
CA ASP A 32 -41.34 31.12 -45.05
C ASP A 32 -41.50 30.18 -46.25
N SER A 33 -41.48 28.86 -46.03
CA SER A 33 -41.63 27.82 -47.06
C SER A 33 -40.63 27.97 -48.21
N ASN A 34 -39.43 28.48 -47.90
CA ASN A 34 -38.37 28.69 -48.88
C ASN A 34 -37.52 27.43 -49.12
N MET A 35 -37.87 26.30 -48.49
CA MET A 35 -37.10 25.05 -48.47
C MET A 35 -35.70 25.20 -47.85
N GLY A 36 -35.57 26.11 -46.89
CA GLY A 36 -34.36 26.44 -46.15
C GLY A 36 -34.71 26.86 -44.73
N VAL A 37 -33.71 26.94 -43.86
CA VAL A 37 -33.90 27.40 -42.47
C VAL A 37 -32.92 28.53 -42.22
N SER A 38 -33.44 29.72 -41.96
CA SER A 38 -32.65 30.91 -41.67
C SER A 38 -32.03 30.86 -40.27
N SER A 39 -31.04 31.73 -40.02
CA SER A 39 -30.40 31.84 -38.71
C SER A 39 -31.38 32.17 -37.58
N GLY A 40 -32.45 32.93 -37.87
CA GLY A 40 -33.53 33.22 -36.93
C GLY A 40 -34.37 31.99 -36.59
N GLU A 41 -34.70 31.17 -37.58
CA GLU A 41 -35.48 29.94 -37.43
C GLU A 41 -34.68 28.80 -36.77
N MET A 42 -33.36 28.78 -36.93
CA MET A 42 -32.48 27.82 -36.27
C MET A 42 -32.23 28.08 -34.78
N THR A 43 -32.64 29.25 -34.25
CA THR A 43 -32.34 29.66 -32.87
C THR A 43 -32.73 28.61 -31.83
N GLN A 44 -33.87 27.94 -32.02
CA GLN A 44 -34.37 26.92 -31.09
C GLN A 44 -33.54 25.62 -31.15
N ILE A 45 -33.14 25.18 -32.36
CA ILE A 45 -32.23 24.03 -32.52
C ILE A 45 -30.85 24.35 -31.97
N ALA A 46 -30.33 25.56 -32.22
CA ALA A 46 -29.05 25.99 -31.71
C ALA A 46 -29.03 26.00 -30.17
N ALA A 47 -30.09 26.53 -29.54
CA ALA A 47 -30.26 26.50 -28.09
C ALA A 47 -30.32 25.06 -27.54
N LEU A 48 -31.05 24.16 -28.21
CA LEU A 48 -31.08 22.74 -27.86
C LEU A 48 -29.71 22.08 -27.99
N HIS A 49 -28.96 22.36 -29.06
CA HIS A 49 -27.62 21.84 -29.27
C HIS A 49 -26.67 22.30 -28.16
N VAL A 50 -26.67 23.59 -27.83
CA VAL A 50 -25.85 24.16 -26.75
C VAL A 50 -26.21 23.50 -25.41
N LYS A 51 -27.50 23.37 -25.10
CA LYS A 51 -27.96 22.70 -23.87
C LYS A 51 -27.49 21.25 -23.80
N ASN A 52 -27.63 20.48 -24.89
CA ASN A 52 -27.17 19.10 -24.94
C ASN A 52 -25.65 19.01 -24.77
N CYS A 53 -24.88 19.92 -25.39
CA CYS A 53 -23.44 20.01 -25.19
C CYS A 53 -23.09 20.31 -23.73
N GLN A 54 -23.76 21.25 -23.08
CA GLN A 54 -23.59 21.54 -21.66
C GLN A 54 -23.89 20.32 -20.79
N THR A 55 -25.00 19.62 -21.02
CA THR A 55 -25.36 18.41 -20.26
C THR A 55 -24.31 17.31 -20.42
N ARG A 56 -23.80 17.07 -21.63
CA ARG A 56 -22.71 16.09 -21.85
C ARG A 56 -21.44 16.48 -21.11
N LEU A 57 -21.07 17.77 -21.13
CA LEU A 57 -19.88 18.26 -20.44
C LEU A 57 -20.04 18.15 -18.92
N GLN A 58 -21.20 18.49 -18.37
CA GLN A 58 -21.52 18.31 -16.95
C GLN A 58 -21.45 16.85 -16.52
N ALA A 59 -22.02 15.93 -17.31
CA ALA A 59 -21.93 14.50 -17.05
C ALA A 59 -20.46 14.02 -17.05
N ARG A 60 -19.63 14.53 -17.97
CA ARG A 60 -18.20 14.22 -18.00
C ARG A 60 -17.47 14.74 -16.77
N VAL A 61 -17.73 15.99 -16.36
CA VAL A 61 -17.16 16.56 -15.13
C VAL A 61 -17.55 15.73 -13.91
N HIS A 62 -18.82 15.36 -13.78
CA HIS A 62 -19.30 14.52 -12.68
C HIS A 62 -18.60 13.16 -12.65
N ALA A 63 -18.48 12.49 -13.80
CA ALA A 63 -17.77 11.21 -13.91
C ALA A 63 -16.29 11.35 -13.52
N MET A 64 -15.61 12.42 -13.96
CA MET A 64 -14.22 12.66 -13.60
C MET A 64 -14.05 12.93 -12.11
N THR A 65 -14.92 13.74 -11.50
CA THR A 65 -14.91 14.00 -10.05
C THR A 65 -15.12 12.73 -9.26
N HIS A 66 -16.11 11.93 -9.64
CA HIS A 66 -16.40 10.65 -8.98
C HIS A 66 -15.23 9.67 -9.07
N ASN A 67 -14.62 9.53 -10.25
CA ASN A 67 -13.44 8.69 -10.44
C ASN A 67 -12.24 9.18 -9.63
N LYS A 68 -12.01 10.50 -9.58
CA LYS A 68 -10.96 11.11 -8.76
C LYS A 68 -11.18 10.79 -7.28
N THR A 69 -12.39 10.98 -6.76
CA THR A 69 -12.72 10.71 -5.36
C THR A 69 -12.47 9.25 -5.01
N ARG A 70 -12.97 8.31 -5.83
CA ARG A 70 -12.70 6.87 -5.61
C ARG A 70 -11.22 6.53 -5.62
N ALA A 71 -10.47 7.05 -6.60
CA ALA A 71 -9.03 6.78 -6.69
C ALA A 71 -8.27 7.29 -5.45
N LEU A 72 -8.67 8.45 -4.90
CA LEU A 72 -8.09 8.98 -3.67
C LEU A 72 -8.45 8.13 -2.45
N GLU A 73 -9.70 7.67 -2.34
CA GLU A 73 -10.14 6.77 -1.26
C GLU A 73 -9.41 5.42 -1.31
N ASP A 74 -9.24 4.86 -2.50
CA ASP A 74 -8.49 3.61 -2.72
C ASP A 74 -7.02 3.77 -2.29
N LEU A 75 -6.38 4.86 -2.73
CA LEU A 75 -4.99 5.15 -2.35
C LEU A 75 -4.83 5.35 -0.84
N ALA A 76 -5.77 6.06 -0.20
CA ALA A 76 -5.75 6.27 1.24
C ALA A 76 -5.92 4.94 2.01
N ARG A 77 -6.79 4.05 1.55
CA ARG A 77 -6.96 2.71 2.14
C ARG A 77 -5.70 1.87 1.99
N GLN A 78 -5.09 1.88 0.81
CA GLN A 78 -3.85 1.16 0.55
C GLN A 78 -2.72 1.67 1.47
N HIS A 79 -2.52 2.98 1.54
CA HIS A 79 -1.49 3.57 2.39
C HIS A 79 -1.71 3.25 3.88
N LEU A 80 -2.96 3.29 4.36
CA LEU A 80 -3.26 2.90 5.74
C LEU A 80 -2.94 1.41 6.00
N HIS A 81 -3.26 0.54 5.04
CA HIS A 81 -2.94 -0.87 5.14
C HIS A 81 -1.42 -1.10 5.21
N GLU A 82 -0.66 -0.49 4.30
CA GLU A 82 0.81 -0.56 4.28
C GLU A 82 1.43 -0.05 5.58
N GLN A 83 0.95 1.08 6.11
CA GLN A 83 1.40 1.59 7.41
C GLN A 83 1.16 0.61 8.55
N ASN A 84 -0.01 -0.04 8.57
CA ASN A 84 -0.33 -1.00 9.62
C ASN A 84 0.52 -2.26 9.53
N THR A 85 0.75 -2.75 8.30
CA THR A 85 1.62 -3.91 8.05
C THR A 85 3.05 -3.60 8.51
N LEU A 86 3.63 -2.48 8.08
CA LEU A 86 4.98 -2.07 8.47
C LEU A 86 5.12 -1.90 9.98
N LYS A 87 4.13 -1.30 10.65
CA LYS A 87 4.14 -1.16 12.11
C LYS A 87 4.08 -2.51 12.81
N SER A 88 3.28 -3.45 12.30
CA SER A 88 3.18 -4.80 12.85
C SER A 88 4.49 -5.57 12.70
N GLU A 89 5.13 -5.47 11.53
CA GLU A 89 6.43 -6.10 11.25
C GLU A 89 7.52 -5.54 12.16
N GLN A 90 7.61 -4.22 12.27
CA GLN A 90 8.57 -3.56 13.15
C GLN A 90 8.36 -3.94 14.62
N ALA A 91 7.11 -3.99 15.08
CA ALA A 91 6.80 -4.41 16.44
C ALA A 91 7.21 -5.87 16.70
N ALA A 92 6.98 -6.76 15.74
CA ALA A 92 7.39 -8.16 15.83
C ALA A 92 8.91 -8.31 15.86
N GLU A 93 9.63 -7.54 15.03
CA GLU A 93 11.10 -7.54 15.03
C GLU A 93 11.67 -7.03 16.35
N MET A 94 11.17 -5.89 16.85
CA MET A 94 11.56 -5.35 18.15
C MET A 94 11.32 -6.35 19.29
N GLN A 95 10.17 -7.03 19.27
CA GLN A 95 9.85 -8.05 20.26
C GLN A 95 10.78 -9.27 20.15
N GLY A 96 11.11 -9.69 18.93
CA GLY A 96 12.05 -10.79 18.69
C GLY A 96 13.44 -10.50 19.24
N VAL A 97 13.99 -9.31 18.94
CA VAL A 97 15.29 -8.86 19.45
C VAL A 97 15.27 -8.74 20.97
N ALA A 98 14.24 -8.12 21.54
CA ALA A 98 14.12 -7.98 22.99
C ALA A 98 14.07 -9.35 23.68
N ALA A 99 13.29 -10.29 23.16
CA ALA A 99 13.18 -11.64 23.72
C ALA A 99 14.52 -12.40 23.65
N GLN A 100 15.28 -12.25 22.55
CA GLN A 100 16.60 -12.85 22.42
C GLN A 100 17.58 -12.27 23.44
N CYS A 101 17.66 -10.94 23.55
CA CYS A 101 18.52 -10.28 24.53
C CYS A 101 18.15 -10.69 25.96
N ASP A 102 16.86 -10.71 26.29
CA ASP A 102 16.39 -11.13 27.61
C ASP A 102 16.78 -12.58 27.93
N HIS A 103 16.75 -13.47 26.93
CA HIS A 103 17.17 -14.85 27.09
C HIS A 103 18.67 -14.94 27.36
N GLU A 104 19.49 -14.23 26.58
CA GLU A 104 20.95 -14.19 26.76
C GLU A 104 21.33 -13.59 28.12
N ILE A 105 20.69 -12.49 28.52
CA ILE A 105 20.88 -11.87 29.84
C ILE A 105 20.53 -12.86 30.95
N LYS A 106 19.38 -13.54 30.86
CA LYS A 106 18.99 -14.55 31.86
C LYS A 106 19.98 -15.71 31.93
N HIS A 107 20.49 -16.18 30.80
CA HIS A 107 21.47 -17.23 30.75
C HIS A 107 22.80 -16.82 31.41
N VAL A 108 23.30 -15.62 31.08
CA VAL A 108 24.51 -15.08 31.70
C VAL A 108 24.30 -14.86 33.20
N GLN A 109 23.16 -14.30 33.61
CA GLN A 109 22.84 -14.09 35.02
C GLN A 109 22.77 -15.41 35.79
N HIS A 110 22.09 -16.42 35.25
CA HIS A 110 22.05 -17.75 35.85
C HIS A 110 23.45 -18.35 36.00
N THR A 111 24.31 -18.16 35.01
CA THR A 111 25.71 -18.62 35.06
C THR A 111 26.47 -17.89 36.16
N LEU A 112 26.34 -16.57 36.27
CA LEU A 112 26.94 -15.79 37.35
C LEU A 112 26.46 -16.26 38.72
N ASP A 113 25.16 -16.44 38.89
CA ASP A 113 24.57 -16.90 40.14
C ASP A 113 25.09 -18.30 40.52
N THR A 114 25.25 -19.18 39.53
CA THR A 114 25.86 -20.50 39.71
C THR A 114 27.28 -20.34 40.26
N TYR A 115 28.14 -19.57 39.60
CA TYR A 115 29.52 -19.35 40.04
C TYR A 115 29.61 -18.68 41.42
N ALA A 116 28.72 -17.73 41.72
CA ALA A 116 28.66 -17.05 43.02
C ALA A 116 28.23 -17.98 44.16
N SER A 117 27.40 -18.99 43.85
CA SER A 117 26.90 -19.97 44.83
C SER A 117 27.84 -21.15 45.09
N LEU A 118 28.92 -21.31 44.30
CA LEU A 118 29.87 -22.41 44.49
C LEU A 118 30.60 -22.27 45.83
N ASP A 119 30.66 -23.36 46.57
CA ASP A 119 31.57 -23.52 47.69
C ASP A 119 33.00 -23.80 47.18
N ASP A 120 33.97 -23.90 48.09
CA ASP A 120 35.37 -24.04 47.69
C ASP A 120 35.65 -25.37 46.96
N ALA A 121 34.94 -26.44 47.33
CA ALA A 121 34.98 -27.71 46.60
C ALA A 121 34.45 -27.55 45.17
N GLY A 122 33.28 -26.91 45.00
CA GLY A 122 32.68 -26.63 43.70
C GLY A 122 33.53 -25.71 42.82
N LYS A 123 34.21 -24.71 43.40
CA LYS A 123 35.17 -23.85 42.68
C LYS A 123 36.36 -24.66 42.20
N SER A 124 36.95 -25.49 43.05
CA SER A 124 38.06 -26.39 42.68
C SER A 124 37.64 -27.37 41.59
N ASP A 125 36.49 -28.02 41.69
CA ASP A 125 35.99 -28.94 40.66
C ASP A 125 35.74 -28.24 39.32
N THR A 126 35.18 -27.04 39.36
CA THR A 126 34.93 -26.25 38.14
C THR A 126 36.23 -25.83 37.47
N PHE A 127 37.24 -25.42 38.25
CA PHE A 127 38.59 -25.16 37.73
C PHE A 127 39.21 -26.42 37.14
N MET A 128 39.19 -27.54 37.88
CA MET A 128 39.77 -28.81 37.46
C MET A 128 39.15 -29.35 36.17
N ARG A 129 37.85 -29.10 35.92
CA ARG A 129 37.20 -29.45 34.64
C ARG A 129 37.76 -28.68 33.44
N VAL A 130 38.26 -27.47 33.66
CA VAL A 130 38.85 -26.62 32.61
C VAL A 130 40.31 -26.98 32.37
N VAL A 131 41.07 -27.27 33.42
CA VAL A 131 42.53 -27.46 33.33
C VAL A 131 42.98 -28.92 33.34
N GLY A 132 42.13 -29.88 33.66
CA GLY A 132 42.53 -31.28 33.82
C GLY A 132 41.43 -32.29 33.54
N LYS A 133 41.82 -33.57 33.48
CA LYS A 133 40.90 -34.72 33.35
C LYS A 133 40.89 -35.63 34.59
N GLY A 134 41.35 -35.13 35.73
CA GLY A 134 41.54 -35.92 36.95
C GLY A 134 41.65 -35.05 38.21
N SER A 135 42.04 -35.66 39.33
CA SER A 135 42.14 -35.00 40.64
C SER A 135 43.39 -34.13 40.83
N HIS A 136 44.31 -34.11 39.87
CA HIS A 136 45.53 -33.31 39.91
C HIS A 136 45.90 -32.79 38.52
N ILE A 137 46.62 -31.67 38.49
CA ILE A 137 47.26 -31.10 37.30
C ILE A 137 48.77 -31.03 37.50
N ASP A 138 49.53 -31.25 36.43
CA ASP A 138 50.97 -31.01 36.46
C ASP A 138 51.30 -29.53 36.25
N PHE A 139 52.54 -29.15 36.58
CA PHE A 139 53.01 -27.78 36.50
C PHE A 139 52.93 -27.21 35.07
N TRP A 140 53.20 -27.99 34.03
CA TRP A 140 53.16 -27.50 32.65
C TRP A 140 51.74 -27.22 32.21
N THR A 141 50.79 -28.08 32.58
CA THR A 141 49.36 -27.87 32.36
C THR A 141 48.86 -26.60 33.07
N PHE A 142 49.27 -26.39 34.33
CA PHE A 142 48.98 -25.15 35.06
C PHE A 142 49.63 -23.92 34.41
N PHE A 143 50.91 -24.01 34.03
CA PHE A 143 51.66 -22.92 33.39
C PHE A 143 51.03 -22.51 32.07
N GLU A 144 50.67 -23.48 31.22
CA GLU A 144 50.01 -23.24 29.94
C GLU A 144 48.64 -22.56 30.11
N TYR A 145 47.91 -22.89 31.18
CA TYR A 145 46.66 -22.20 31.50
C TYR A 145 46.90 -20.77 32.00
N MET A 146 47.90 -20.55 32.85
CA MET A 146 48.14 -19.25 33.50
C MET A 146 48.91 -18.25 32.61
N LYS A 147 49.71 -18.71 31.65
CA LYS A 147 50.57 -17.81 30.83
C LYS A 147 49.79 -16.78 30.01
N THR A 148 48.53 -17.06 29.68
CA THR A 148 47.65 -16.11 28.96
C THR A 148 46.73 -15.31 29.89
N ARG A 149 46.82 -15.52 31.21
CA ARG A 149 45.96 -14.96 32.25
C ARG A 149 46.78 -14.22 33.31
N THR A 150 47.96 -13.74 32.92
CA THR A 150 48.90 -13.08 33.83
C THR A 150 48.34 -11.80 34.44
N ASP A 151 47.42 -11.12 33.74
CA ASP A 151 46.74 -9.94 34.27
C ASP A 151 45.74 -10.29 35.40
N ASP A 152 45.15 -11.48 35.37
CA ASP A 152 44.19 -11.94 36.36
C ASP A 152 44.85 -12.35 37.69
N ILE A 153 46.16 -12.65 37.67
CA ILE A 153 46.94 -13.03 38.87
C ILE A 153 46.84 -11.96 39.95
N LYS A 154 46.74 -10.68 39.54
CA LYS A 154 46.61 -9.53 40.46
C LYS A 154 45.33 -9.58 41.30
N ASN A 155 44.32 -10.34 40.88
CA ASN A 155 43.04 -10.47 41.56
C ASN A 155 43.01 -11.63 42.57
N ILE A 156 44.12 -12.36 42.74
CA ILE A 156 44.22 -13.44 43.72
C ILE A 156 44.55 -12.81 45.08
N THR A 157 43.57 -12.75 45.98
CA THR A 157 43.79 -12.45 47.41
C THR A 157 44.05 -13.76 48.17
N LEU A 158 45.22 -13.85 48.80
CA LEU A 158 45.66 -14.96 49.65
C LEU A 158 45.30 -14.73 51.12
#